data_AF-A0A4Y4CV48-F1
#
_entry.id   AF-A0A4Y4CV48-F1
#
_cell.length_a   1.000
_cell.length_b   1.000
_cell.length_c   1.000
_cell.angle_alpha   90.00
_cell.angle_beta   90.00
_cell.angle_gamma   90.00
#
_symmetry.space_group_name_H-M   'P 1'
#
loop_
_entity.id
_entity.type
_entity.pdbx_description
1 polymer ?
#
loop_
_entity_poly.entity_id
_entity_poly.type
_entity_poly.pdbx_seq_one_letter_code
_entity_poly.pdbx_strand_id
1 'polypeptide(L)'
;MPPVPNAAQFDTFFQRWHSLQPQTAGPAAAMAAFFDAWQHIPARPAPRPPTLDTRQFAEFAAAFPAAHARHLRSGVRANAWRSVGVGHDELRNTAVLRWLLDCLGDHGQGPDLLVALLEHLALPSLAALARQAPYRARVEQRLSEAGDSRVDIAIEGADFMVLIEAKVGAAEGDDQLERYHRYLQGIPGKRLRELIFLTPEGRPARNPALQAHVRPLSWAALADVIDNHVRRHSGLAGQPAGLLLNHFAEHVRGLGRKKGKKR
;
A
#
# COMPACT_ATOMS: atom_id res chain seq x y z
N MET A 1 -22.28 -1.93 -29.14
CA MET A 1 -21.96 -0.86 -28.18
C MET A 1 -22.89 0.32 -28.46
N PRO A 2 -23.56 0.92 -27.46
CA PRO A 2 -24.16 2.24 -27.67
C PRO A 2 -23.02 3.24 -27.93
N PRO A 3 -23.22 4.25 -28.79
CA PRO A 3 -22.18 5.24 -29.05
C PRO A 3 -21.88 5.98 -27.75
N VAL A 4 -20.64 5.88 -27.28
CA VAL A 4 -20.08 6.84 -26.32
C VAL A 4 -20.18 8.19 -27.01
N PRO A 5 -20.71 9.23 -26.35
CA PRO A 5 -20.75 10.54 -26.97
C PRO A 5 -19.35 10.90 -27.44
N ASN A 6 -19.19 11.06 -28.74
CA ASN A 6 -17.86 11.29 -29.31
C ASN A 6 -17.42 12.72 -28.96
N ALA A 7 -16.11 13.00 -29.07
CA ALA A 7 -15.55 14.32 -28.75
C ALA A 7 -16.33 15.45 -29.46
N ALA A 8 -16.77 15.24 -30.71
CA ALA A 8 -17.53 16.23 -31.46
C ALA A 8 -18.92 16.55 -30.86
N GLN A 9 -19.58 15.61 -30.19
CA GLN A 9 -20.84 15.86 -29.49
C GLN A 9 -20.63 16.71 -28.23
N PHE A 10 -19.53 16.48 -27.51
CA PHE A 10 -19.14 17.34 -26.39
C PHE A 10 -18.69 18.72 -26.87
N ASP A 11 -17.92 18.81 -27.95
CA ASP A 11 -17.48 20.08 -28.52
C ASP A 11 -18.67 20.93 -28.99
N THR A 12 -19.67 20.30 -29.63
CA THR A 12 -20.90 21.00 -30.03
C THR A 12 -21.68 21.51 -28.83
N PHE A 13 -21.74 20.73 -27.74
CA PHE A 13 -22.37 21.14 -26.48
C PHE A 13 -21.61 22.34 -25.87
N PHE A 14 -20.29 22.26 -25.72
CA PHE A 14 -19.49 23.32 -25.11
C PHE A 14 -19.47 24.59 -25.95
N GLN A 15 -19.45 24.50 -27.29
CA GLN A 15 -19.57 25.69 -28.14
C GLN A 15 -20.94 26.35 -28.04
N ARG A 16 -22.03 25.58 -28.03
CA ARG A 16 -23.37 26.13 -27.78
C ARG A 16 -23.48 26.74 -26.40
N TRP A 17 -22.97 26.07 -25.36
CA TRP A 17 -22.91 26.59 -24.00
C TRP A 17 -22.15 27.92 -23.91
N HIS A 18 -20.97 28.00 -24.50
CA HIS A 18 -20.19 29.23 -24.55
C HIS A 18 -20.90 30.35 -25.32
N SER A 19 -21.66 30.03 -26.38
CA SER A 19 -22.45 31.01 -27.13
C SER A 19 -23.68 31.52 -26.38
N LEU A 20 -24.16 30.77 -25.37
CA LEU A 20 -25.31 31.11 -24.54
C LEU A 20 -24.90 31.83 -23.23
N GLN A 21 -23.61 31.92 -22.93
CA GLN A 21 -23.09 32.66 -21.79
C GLN A 21 -23.18 34.17 -22.10
N PRO A 22 -24.04 34.94 -21.40
CA PRO A 22 -24.09 36.38 -21.62
C PRO A 22 -22.82 36.99 -21.03
N GLN A 23 -22.14 37.87 -21.77
CA GLN A 23 -20.92 38.52 -21.29
C GLN A 23 -21.15 39.39 -20.03
N THR A 24 -22.42 39.66 -19.66
CA THR A 24 -22.83 40.49 -18.52
C THR A 24 -24.12 40.01 -17.84
N ALA A 25 -24.25 38.73 -17.46
CA ALA A 25 -25.42 38.27 -16.68
C ALA A 25 -25.02 37.62 -15.35
N GLY A 26 -25.77 37.94 -14.29
CA GLY A 26 -25.53 37.44 -12.94
C GLY A 26 -25.82 35.94 -12.75
N PRO A 27 -25.44 35.35 -11.59
CA PRO A 27 -25.43 33.91 -11.36
C PRO A 27 -26.76 33.19 -11.62
N ALA A 28 -27.89 33.85 -11.34
CA ALA A 28 -29.23 33.30 -11.54
C ALA A 28 -29.58 33.07 -13.01
N ALA A 29 -29.16 33.98 -13.89
CA ALA A 29 -29.41 33.86 -15.34
C ALA A 29 -28.53 32.77 -15.97
N ALA A 30 -27.28 32.64 -15.52
CA ALA A 30 -26.40 31.55 -15.92
C ALA A 30 -26.95 30.17 -15.49
N MET A 31 -27.54 30.09 -14.30
CA MET A 31 -28.18 28.88 -13.80
C MET A 31 -29.45 28.52 -14.59
N ALA A 32 -30.26 29.52 -14.96
CA ALA A 32 -31.45 29.29 -15.79
C ALA A 32 -31.07 28.75 -17.18
N ALA A 33 -30.06 29.35 -17.83
CA ALA A 33 -29.54 28.88 -19.12
C ALA A 33 -28.95 27.45 -19.03
N PHE A 34 -28.33 27.09 -17.90
CA PHE A 34 -27.89 25.71 -17.63
C PHE A 34 -29.05 24.73 -17.64
N PHE A 35 -30.11 25.00 -16.88
CA PHE A 35 -31.24 24.07 -16.80
C PHE A 35 -31.99 23.96 -18.13
N ASP A 36 -32.09 25.05 -18.90
CA ASP A 36 -32.66 25.03 -20.24
C ASP A 36 -31.82 24.13 -21.18
N ALA A 37 -30.51 24.32 -21.22
CA ALA A 37 -29.62 23.48 -22.02
C ALA A 37 -29.64 22.01 -21.56
N TRP A 38 -29.75 21.76 -20.26
CA TRP A 38 -29.81 20.43 -19.66
C TRP A 38 -31.07 19.66 -20.07
N GLN A 39 -32.23 20.33 -20.13
CA GLN A 39 -33.50 19.70 -20.54
C GLN A 39 -33.48 19.22 -21.99
N HIS A 40 -32.61 19.78 -22.83
CA HIS A 40 -32.45 19.42 -24.24
C HIS A 40 -31.35 18.38 -24.47
N ILE A 41 -30.68 17.88 -23.42
CA ILE A 41 -29.77 16.74 -23.53
C ILE A 41 -30.62 15.50 -23.83
N PRO A 42 -30.46 14.86 -25.00
CA PRO A 42 -31.24 13.69 -25.34
C PRO A 42 -30.98 12.59 -24.30
N ALA A 43 -32.06 12.02 -23.76
CA ALA A 43 -31.96 10.92 -22.81
C ALA A 43 -31.09 9.82 -23.41
N ARG A 44 -30.01 9.46 -22.70
CA ARG A 44 -29.14 8.37 -23.13
C ARG A 44 -30.02 7.13 -23.30
N PRO A 45 -30.04 6.48 -24.48
CA PRO A 45 -30.81 5.27 -24.66
C PRO A 45 -30.38 4.27 -23.58
N ALA A 46 -31.35 3.67 -22.88
CA ALA A 46 -31.07 2.70 -21.85
C ALA A 46 -30.11 1.65 -22.43
N PRO A 47 -28.97 1.35 -21.75
CA PRO A 47 -28.06 0.34 -22.26
C PRO A 47 -28.85 -0.95 -22.47
N ARG A 48 -28.80 -1.49 -23.69
CA ARG A 48 -29.42 -2.78 -23.99
C ARG A 48 -28.85 -3.79 -23.00
N PRO A 49 -29.69 -4.57 -22.29
CA PRO A 49 -29.18 -5.59 -21.39
C PRO A 49 -28.24 -6.50 -22.20
N PRO A 50 -27.06 -6.87 -21.64
CA PRO A 50 -26.18 -7.79 -22.32
C PRO A 50 -26.97 -9.05 -22.67
N THR A 51 -26.90 -9.47 -23.93
CA THR A 51 -27.56 -10.69 -24.37
C THR A 51 -26.77 -11.85 -23.78
N LEU A 52 -27.38 -12.59 -22.85
CA LEU A 52 -26.75 -13.79 -22.28
C LEU A 52 -26.78 -14.88 -23.34
N ASP A 53 -25.61 -15.31 -23.80
CA ASP A 53 -25.49 -16.52 -24.60
C ASP A 53 -25.80 -17.72 -23.70
N THR A 54 -26.99 -18.31 -23.89
CA THR A 54 -27.48 -19.41 -23.07
C THR A 54 -26.63 -20.67 -23.20
N ARG A 55 -26.01 -20.88 -24.36
CA ARG A 55 -25.11 -22.02 -24.59
C ARG A 55 -23.80 -21.80 -23.86
N GLN A 56 -23.18 -20.64 -24.00
CA GLN A 56 -21.95 -20.30 -23.28
C GLN A 56 -22.17 -20.35 -21.76
N PHE A 57 -23.32 -19.88 -21.27
CA PHE A 57 -23.67 -19.98 -19.85
C PHE A 57 -23.83 -21.43 -19.38
N ALA A 58 -24.49 -22.28 -20.17
CA ALA A 58 -24.65 -23.69 -19.83
C ALA A 58 -23.29 -24.43 -19.81
N GLU A 59 -22.41 -24.16 -20.78
CA GLU A 59 -21.05 -24.71 -20.82
C GLU A 59 -20.22 -24.26 -19.60
N PHE A 60 -20.28 -22.98 -19.24
CA PHE A 60 -19.66 -22.47 -18.01
C PHE A 60 -20.23 -23.13 -16.75
N ALA A 61 -21.56 -23.19 -16.62
CA ALA A 61 -22.23 -23.75 -15.45
C ALA A 61 -21.88 -25.23 -15.24
N ALA A 62 -21.74 -26.00 -16.33
CA ALA A 62 -21.30 -27.38 -16.29
C ALA A 62 -19.82 -27.52 -15.86
N ALA A 63 -18.94 -26.64 -16.34
CA ALA A 63 -17.51 -26.68 -16.02
C ALA A 63 -17.17 -26.10 -14.63
N PHE A 64 -17.99 -25.17 -14.12
CA PHE A 64 -17.71 -24.40 -12.91
C PHE A 64 -17.49 -25.25 -11.66
N PRO A 65 -18.29 -26.28 -11.33
CA PRO A 65 -18.09 -27.06 -10.10
C PRO A 65 -16.70 -27.68 -9.99
N ALA A 66 -16.20 -28.27 -11.08
CA ALA A 66 -14.87 -28.89 -11.11
C ALA A 66 -13.75 -27.83 -11.03
N ALA A 67 -13.89 -26.72 -11.75
CA ALA A 67 -12.95 -25.61 -11.71
C ALA A 67 -12.90 -24.96 -10.31
N HIS A 68 -14.07 -24.73 -9.70
CA HIS A 68 -14.22 -24.19 -8.35
C HIS A 68 -13.63 -25.13 -7.30
N ALA A 69 -13.90 -26.44 -7.38
CA ALA A 69 -13.31 -27.41 -6.47
C ALA A 69 -11.77 -27.47 -6.58
N ARG A 70 -11.22 -27.39 -7.79
CA ARG A 70 -9.76 -27.28 -8.00
C ARG A 70 -9.21 -25.99 -7.41
N HIS A 71 -9.91 -24.87 -7.61
CA HIS A 71 -9.52 -23.58 -7.04
C HIS A 71 -9.53 -23.62 -5.50
N LEU A 72 -10.56 -24.16 -4.86
CA LEU A 72 -10.61 -24.32 -3.40
C LEU A 72 -9.50 -25.23 -2.88
N ARG A 73 -9.28 -26.38 -3.53
CA ARG A 73 -8.20 -27.32 -3.16
C ARG A 73 -6.80 -26.74 -3.27
N SER A 74 -6.59 -25.77 -4.18
CA SER A 74 -5.28 -25.13 -4.31
C SER A 74 -4.87 -24.32 -3.07
N GLY A 75 -5.82 -23.94 -2.21
CA GLY A 75 -5.55 -23.11 -1.05
C GLY A 75 -5.11 -21.68 -1.40
N VAL A 76 -5.17 -21.26 -2.67
CA VAL A 76 -4.69 -19.95 -3.13
C VAL A 76 -5.41 -18.76 -2.49
N ARG A 77 -6.59 -18.99 -1.89
CA ARG A 77 -7.34 -17.98 -1.12
C ARG A 77 -7.10 -18.03 0.38
N ALA A 78 -6.38 -19.03 0.88
CA ALA A 78 -6.12 -19.19 2.31
C ALA A 78 -5.04 -18.19 2.74
N ASN A 79 -5.37 -17.24 3.60
CA ASN A 79 -4.42 -16.24 4.09
C ASN A 79 -3.93 -16.63 5.50
N ALA A 80 -2.70 -17.14 5.60
CA ALA A 80 -2.13 -17.65 6.84
C ALA A 80 -2.13 -16.61 7.97
N TRP A 81 -1.87 -15.33 7.66
CA TRP A 81 -1.79 -14.25 8.65
C TRP A 81 -3.15 -13.90 9.25
N ARG A 82 -4.22 -14.03 8.45
CA ARG A 82 -5.59 -13.91 8.97
C ARG A 82 -5.92 -15.09 9.88
N SER A 83 -5.55 -16.30 9.49
CA SER A 83 -5.83 -17.52 10.26
C SER A 83 -5.13 -17.56 11.61
N VAL A 84 -3.88 -17.07 11.70
CA VAL A 84 -3.13 -16.99 12.98
C VAL A 84 -3.48 -15.76 13.82
N GLY A 85 -4.44 -14.95 13.37
CA GLY A 85 -4.94 -13.80 14.14
C GLY A 85 -3.91 -12.68 14.30
N VAL A 86 -3.15 -12.35 13.25
CA VAL A 86 -2.26 -11.15 13.27
C VAL A 86 -3.10 -9.89 13.44
N GLY A 87 -4.20 -9.77 12.69
CA GLY A 87 -5.19 -8.71 12.88
C GLY A 87 -4.57 -7.31 12.98
N HIS A 88 -5.02 -6.53 13.96
CA HIS A 88 -4.49 -5.18 14.24
C HIS A 88 -3.44 -5.18 15.36
N ASP A 89 -2.91 -6.34 15.74
CA ASP A 89 -1.88 -6.46 16.77
C ASP A 89 -0.54 -5.96 16.18
N GLU A 90 -0.09 -4.80 16.65
CA GLU A 90 1.12 -4.13 16.18
C GLU A 90 2.35 -5.03 16.31
N LEU A 91 2.50 -5.73 17.44
CA LEU A 91 3.63 -6.62 17.71
C LEU A 91 3.66 -7.82 16.77
N ARG A 92 2.49 -8.39 16.46
CA ARG A 92 2.42 -9.50 15.48
C ARG A 92 2.73 -9.03 14.08
N ASN A 93 2.22 -7.86 13.68
CA ASN A 93 2.51 -7.29 12.36
C ASN A 93 4.00 -6.98 12.19
N THR A 94 4.64 -6.39 13.21
CA THR A 94 6.07 -6.09 13.19
C THR A 94 6.93 -7.35 13.27
N ALA A 95 6.50 -8.40 13.97
CA ALA A 95 7.18 -9.69 13.96
C ALA A 95 7.21 -10.32 12.55
N VAL A 96 6.08 -10.32 11.84
CA VAL A 96 6.02 -10.83 10.45
C VAL A 96 6.85 -9.95 9.51
N LEU A 97 6.73 -8.62 9.60
CA LEU A 97 7.50 -7.70 8.76
C LEU A 97 9.01 -7.85 9.03
N ARG A 98 9.43 -7.95 10.29
CA ARG A 98 10.82 -8.21 10.66
C ARG A 98 11.32 -9.50 10.01
N TRP A 99 10.53 -10.57 10.07
CA TRP A 99 10.90 -11.85 9.48
C TRP A 99 11.11 -11.72 7.98
N LEU A 100 10.19 -11.05 7.27
CA LEU A 100 10.29 -10.82 5.82
C LEU A 100 11.45 -9.92 5.40
N LEU A 101 11.92 -9.04 6.28
CA LEU A 101 13.00 -8.11 5.99
C LEU A 101 14.39 -8.65 6.37
N ASP A 102 14.50 -9.73 7.15
CA ASP A 102 15.78 -10.29 7.63
C ASP A 102 16.49 -11.10 6.52
N CYS A 103 17.59 -10.61 5.93
CA CYS A 103 18.22 -11.36 4.82
C CYS A 103 18.80 -12.72 5.22
N LEU A 104 18.93 -13.00 6.53
CA LEU A 104 19.33 -14.30 7.07
C LEU A 104 18.13 -15.14 7.52
N GLY A 105 16.91 -14.70 7.22
CA GLY A 105 15.68 -15.42 7.45
C GLY A 105 15.46 -16.56 6.43
N ASP A 106 14.59 -17.49 6.79
CA ASP A 106 14.23 -18.67 6.00
C ASP A 106 13.07 -18.43 5.03
N HIS A 107 12.61 -17.18 4.88
CA HIS A 107 11.57 -16.79 3.92
C HIS A 107 12.02 -16.86 2.45
N GLY A 108 13.32 -17.07 2.20
CA GLY A 108 13.85 -17.33 0.85
C GLY A 108 13.86 -16.13 -0.09
N GLN A 109 13.86 -14.89 0.44
CA GLN A 109 13.94 -13.66 -0.38
C GLN A 109 15.30 -12.95 -0.29
N GLY A 110 16.22 -13.46 0.53
CA GLY A 110 17.51 -12.81 0.78
C GLY A 110 17.32 -11.32 1.11
N PRO A 111 18.13 -10.43 0.53
CA PRO A 111 18.02 -8.99 0.77
C PRO A 111 16.93 -8.29 -0.08
N ASP A 112 16.34 -8.96 -1.06
CA ASP A 112 15.67 -8.29 -2.18
C ASP A 112 14.42 -7.51 -1.76
N LEU A 113 13.66 -8.00 -0.76
CA LEU A 113 12.48 -7.27 -0.28
C LEU A 113 12.87 -5.98 0.46
N LEU A 114 13.90 -6.01 1.31
CA LEU A 114 14.39 -4.79 1.96
C LEU A 114 14.95 -3.83 0.93
N VAL A 115 15.72 -4.32 -0.03
CA VAL A 115 16.25 -3.54 -1.14
C VAL A 115 15.13 -2.84 -1.91
N ALA A 116 14.05 -3.56 -2.27
CA ALA A 116 12.90 -2.98 -2.95
C ALA A 116 12.18 -1.92 -2.11
N LEU A 117 12.09 -2.12 -0.79
CA LEU A 117 11.53 -1.13 0.14
C LEU A 117 12.38 0.14 0.20
N LEU A 118 13.71 0.00 0.30
CA LEU A 118 14.63 1.13 0.36
C LEU A 118 14.67 1.91 -0.96
N GLU A 119 14.62 1.22 -2.10
CA GLU A 119 14.51 1.85 -3.42
C GLU A 119 13.19 2.63 -3.54
N HIS A 120 12.07 2.08 -3.05
CA HIS A 120 10.79 2.78 -2.99
C HIS A 120 10.84 4.07 -2.13
N LEU A 121 11.60 4.03 -1.03
CA LEU A 121 11.82 5.18 -0.15
C LEU A 121 12.87 6.18 -0.67
N ALA A 122 13.36 6.00 -1.90
CA ALA A 122 14.42 6.81 -2.51
C ALA A 122 15.74 6.78 -1.72
N LEU A 123 16.12 5.61 -1.21
CA LEU A 123 17.36 5.34 -0.47
C LEU A 123 18.31 4.39 -1.23
N PRO A 124 18.71 4.69 -2.48
CA PRO A 124 19.47 3.76 -3.32
C PRO A 124 20.85 3.41 -2.74
N SER A 125 21.51 4.34 -2.05
CA SER A 125 22.81 4.07 -1.41
C SER A 125 22.71 3.07 -0.27
N LEU A 126 21.60 3.10 0.49
CA LEU A 126 21.36 2.13 1.57
C LEU A 126 20.94 0.78 0.99
N ALA A 127 20.12 0.77 -0.06
CA ALA A 127 19.78 -0.44 -0.81
C ALA A 127 21.04 -1.12 -1.40
N ALA A 128 22.01 -0.35 -1.88
CA ALA A 128 23.28 -0.88 -2.36
C ALA A 128 24.06 -1.59 -1.25
N LEU A 129 24.15 -1.00 -0.04
CA LEU A 129 24.80 -1.64 1.11
C LEU A 129 24.08 -2.92 1.53
N ALA A 130 22.74 -2.92 1.60
CA ALA A 130 21.94 -4.09 1.95
C ALA A 130 22.11 -5.25 0.95
N ARG A 131 22.41 -4.94 -0.33
CA ARG A 131 22.69 -5.94 -1.37
C ARG A 131 24.11 -6.52 -1.29
N GLN A 132 25.08 -5.76 -0.76
CA GLN A 132 26.50 -6.11 -0.77
C GLN A 132 26.92 -6.99 0.41
N ALA A 133 26.27 -6.87 1.56
CA ALA A 133 26.69 -7.56 2.77
C ALA A 133 25.48 -8.08 3.57
N PRO A 134 25.64 -9.20 4.31
CA PRO A 134 24.63 -9.69 5.23
C PRO A 134 24.27 -8.66 6.29
N TYR A 135 23.01 -8.69 6.71
CA TYR A 135 22.46 -7.89 7.79
C TYR A 135 21.43 -8.73 8.58
N ARG A 136 20.96 -8.23 9.71
CA ARG A 136 19.88 -8.87 10.48
C ARG A 136 18.79 -7.87 10.83
N ALA A 137 17.53 -8.30 10.72
CA ALA A 137 16.43 -7.58 11.33
C ALA A 137 16.14 -8.14 12.72
N ARG A 138 15.77 -7.31 13.68
CA ARG A 138 15.39 -7.68 15.05
C ARG A 138 14.18 -6.88 15.43
N VAL A 139 13.24 -7.50 16.14
CA VAL A 139 12.09 -6.79 16.69
C VAL A 139 12.38 -6.46 18.14
N GLU A 140 11.81 -5.35 18.60
CA GLU A 140 11.78 -5.02 20.02
C GLU A 140 13.19 -4.82 20.62
N GLN A 141 14.11 -4.27 19.81
CA GLN A 141 15.49 -4.02 20.20
C GLN A 141 15.58 -2.88 21.21
N ARG A 142 16.21 -3.16 22.36
CA ARG A 142 16.56 -2.13 23.34
C ARG A 142 17.67 -1.26 22.76
N LEU A 143 17.44 0.05 22.77
CA LEU A 143 18.37 1.04 22.24
C LEU A 143 19.33 1.60 23.30
N SER A 144 19.08 1.32 24.58
CA SER A 144 19.94 1.72 25.69
C SER A 144 20.10 0.59 26.71
N GLU A 145 21.22 0.61 27.45
CA GLU A 145 21.47 -0.33 28.54
C GLU A 145 20.42 -0.21 29.66
N ALA A 146 19.87 0.98 29.87
CA ALA A 146 18.76 1.22 30.78
C ALA A 146 17.42 0.60 30.33
N GLY A 147 17.29 0.19 29.07
CA GLY A 147 16.09 -0.46 28.54
C GLY A 147 14.90 0.46 28.26
N ASP A 148 15.07 1.78 28.41
CA ASP A 148 13.98 2.77 28.41
C ASP A 148 13.40 3.10 27.01
N SER A 149 14.00 2.59 25.94
CA SER A 149 13.48 2.80 24.58
C SER A 149 13.65 1.54 23.75
N ARG A 150 12.52 1.07 23.19
CA ARG A 150 12.40 -0.17 22.44
C ARG A 150 11.78 0.14 21.08
N VAL A 151 12.58 0.01 20.03
CA VAL A 151 12.08 0.18 18.67
C VAL A 151 11.37 -1.09 18.20
N ASP A 152 10.31 -0.93 17.40
CA ASP A 152 9.57 -2.06 16.86
C ASP A 152 10.45 -2.96 15.99
N ILE A 153 11.20 -2.39 15.04
CA ILE A 153 12.15 -3.14 14.20
C ILE A 153 13.46 -2.37 14.06
N ALA A 154 14.57 -3.07 14.24
CA ALA A 154 15.91 -2.61 13.94
C ALA A 154 16.55 -3.53 12.90
N ILE A 155 17.09 -2.95 11.84
CA ILE A 155 17.81 -3.66 10.78
C ILE A 155 19.25 -3.18 10.81
N GLU A 156 20.16 -4.09 11.13
CA GLU A 156 21.57 -3.79 11.32
C GLU A 156 22.42 -4.55 10.29
N GLY A 157 23.07 -3.79 9.42
CA GLY A 157 24.16 -4.27 8.57
C GLY A 157 25.51 -3.76 9.09
N ALA A 158 26.61 -4.10 8.42
CA ALA A 158 27.95 -3.64 8.81
C ALA A 158 28.03 -2.10 8.83
N ASP A 159 27.67 -1.46 7.71
CA ASP A 159 27.83 -0.02 7.49
C ASP A 159 26.52 0.78 7.57
N PHE A 160 25.41 0.15 7.92
CA PHE A 160 24.13 0.84 8.01
C PHE A 160 23.24 0.38 9.17
N MET A 161 22.32 1.25 9.56
CA MET A 161 21.25 0.93 10.49
C MET A 161 19.93 1.55 10.06
N VAL A 162 18.87 0.75 10.02
CA VAL A 162 17.50 1.22 9.76
C VAL A 162 16.65 0.91 10.97
N LEU A 163 15.95 1.92 11.48
CA LEU A 163 14.92 1.75 12.49
C LEU A 163 13.55 1.90 11.85
N ILE A 164 12.61 1.04 12.21
CA ILE A 164 11.21 1.14 11.81
C ILE A 164 10.38 1.20 13.07
N GLU A 165 9.67 2.32 13.26
CA GLU A 165 8.60 2.44 14.24
C GLU A 165 7.28 2.25 13.50
N ALA A 166 6.47 1.28 13.92
CA ALA A 166 5.22 0.94 13.28
C ALA A 166 4.03 1.38 14.14
N LYS A 167 2.95 1.80 13.49
CA LYS A 167 1.67 2.09 14.12
C LYS A 167 0.55 1.45 13.32
N VAL A 168 -0.32 0.70 13.99
CA VAL A 168 -1.54 0.15 13.36
C VAL A 168 -2.78 0.97 13.72
N GLY A 169 -2.94 1.33 14.99
CA GLY A 169 -4.07 2.15 15.45
C GLY A 169 -3.73 3.11 16.58
N ALA A 170 -2.51 3.03 17.12
CA ALA A 170 -2.03 3.91 18.17
C ALA A 170 -1.58 5.26 17.61
N ALA A 171 -1.68 6.29 18.46
CA ALA A 171 -1.05 7.57 18.22
C ALA A 171 0.49 7.43 18.30
N GLU A 172 1.20 8.44 17.79
CA GLU A 172 2.65 8.55 18.01
C GLU A 172 2.90 8.76 19.51
N GLY A 173 3.77 7.93 20.10
CA GLY A 173 4.15 8.10 21.49
C GLY A 173 5.02 9.34 21.68
N ASP A 174 4.90 9.98 22.83
CA ASP A 174 5.63 11.22 23.11
C ASP A 174 7.15 10.97 23.04
N ASP A 175 7.81 11.84 22.28
CA ASP A 175 9.26 11.90 22.02
C ASP A 175 9.90 10.60 21.48
N GLN A 176 9.13 9.57 21.11
CA GLN A 176 9.69 8.28 20.64
C GLN A 176 10.61 8.46 19.44
N LEU A 177 10.13 9.14 18.40
CA LEU A 177 10.90 9.38 17.18
C LEU A 177 12.13 10.27 17.44
N GLU A 178 12.06 11.19 18.41
CA GLU A 178 13.20 12.03 18.78
C GLU A 178 14.29 11.20 19.46
N ARG A 179 13.91 10.31 20.38
CA ARG A 179 14.85 9.39 21.04
C ARG A 179 15.53 8.48 20.02
N TYR A 180 14.77 7.93 19.08
CA TYR A 180 15.32 7.06 18.03
C TYR A 180 16.25 7.81 17.08
N HIS A 181 15.88 9.03 16.70
CA HIS A 181 16.74 9.88 15.90
C HIS A 181 18.07 10.18 16.63
N ARG A 182 18.01 10.58 17.91
CA ARG A 182 19.21 10.82 18.73
C ARG A 182 20.07 9.57 18.86
N TYR A 183 19.45 8.42 19.10
CA TYR A 183 20.14 7.14 19.14
C TYR A 183 20.87 6.86 17.83
N LEU A 184 20.18 6.99 16.69
CA LEU A 184 20.82 6.84 15.38
C LEU A 184 22.01 7.76 15.22
N GLN A 185 21.96 9.04 15.65
CA GLN A 185 23.12 9.94 15.56
C GLN A 185 24.31 9.51 16.45
N GLY A 186 24.04 8.84 17.57
CA GLY A 186 25.06 8.39 18.52
C GLY A 186 25.75 7.06 18.17
N ILE A 187 25.21 6.25 17.24
CA ILE A 187 25.78 4.93 16.95
C ILE A 187 27.11 5.07 16.17
N PRO A 188 28.23 4.54 16.69
CA PRO A 188 29.50 4.56 15.97
C PRO A 188 29.51 3.55 14.81
N GLY A 189 30.32 3.82 13.78
CA GLY A 189 30.62 2.86 12.70
C GLY A 189 29.54 2.68 11.63
N LYS A 190 28.32 3.17 11.82
CA LYS A 190 27.27 3.12 10.78
C LYS A 190 27.35 4.37 9.88
N ARG A 191 27.63 4.18 8.60
CA ARG A 191 27.74 5.23 7.58
C ARG A 191 26.38 5.77 7.15
N LEU A 192 25.40 4.88 6.93
CA LEU A 192 24.04 5.26 6.53
C LEU A 192 23.04 4.89 7.63
N ARG A 193 22.12 5.80 7.94
CA ARG A 193 21.21 5.68 9.08
C ARG A 193 19.86 6.23 8.69
N GLU A 194 18.80 5.44 8.88
CA GLU A 194 17.45 5.86 8.49
C GLU A 194 16.43 5.48 9.56
N LEU A 195 15.46 6.35 9.77
CA LEU A 195 14.31 6.12 10.64
C LEU A 195 13.05 6.16 9.79
N ILE A 196 12.33 5.04 9.72
CA ILE A 196 11.10 4.88 8.97
C ILE A 196 9.93 4.88 9.96
N PHE A 197 8.91 5.68 9.67
CA PHE A 197 7.68 5.71 10.44
C PHE A 197 6.54 5.12 9.63
N LEU A 198 6.22 3.86 9.94
CA LEU A 198 5.22 3.07 9.25
C LEU A 198 3.86 3.25 9.93
N THR A 199 2.91 3.90 9.26
CA THR A 199 1.59 4.23 9.83
C THR A 199 0.45 3.81 8.88
N PRO A 200 -0.83 3.83 9.28
CA PRO A 200 -1.94 3.48 8.39
C PRO A 200 -2.01 4.36 7.14
N GLU A 201 -1.83 5.67 7.31
CA GLU A 201 -1.89 6.64 6.20
C GLU A 201 -0.53 7.14 5.70
N GLY A 202 0.58 6.71 6.30
CA GLY A 202 1.92 7.23 5.94
C GLY A 202 2.09 8.70 6.32
N ARG A 203 1.56 9.09 7.49
CA ARG A 203 1.70 10.46 7.98
C ARG A 203 3.14 10.77 8.40
N PRO A 204 3.59 12.03 8.29
CA PRO A 204 4.88 12.45 8.81
C PRO A 204 4.91 12.41 10.35
N ALA A 205 6.12 12.53 10.91
CA ALA A 205 6.31 12.73 12.36
C ALA A 205 5.53 13.95 12.86
N ARG A 206 4.96 13.86 14.06
CA ARG A 206 4.19 14.95 14.68
C ARG A 206 5.05 16.18 14.92
N ASN A 207 6.30 15.99 15.35
CA ASN A 207 7.26 17.06 15.53
C ASN A 207 7.81 17.54 14.15
N PRO A 208 7.54 18.80 13.74
CA PRO A 208 8.02 19.33 12.45
C PRO A 208 9.54 19.25 12.28
N ALA A 209 10.31 19.40 13.36
CA ALA A 209 11.77 19.32 13.32
C ALA A 209 12.28 17.92 12.93
N LEU A 210 11.48 16.86 13.13
CA LEU A 210 11.83 15.49 12.76
C LEU A 210 11.39 15.10 11.36
N GLN A 211 10.53 15.88 10.68
CA GLN A 211 9.97 15.49 9.39
C GLN A 211 11.02 15.35 8.29
N ALA A 212 12.12 16.10 8.38
CA ALA A 212 13.25 15.96 7.47
C ALA A 212 14.13 14.72 7.74
N HIS A 213 14.00 14.12 8.92
CA HIS A 213 14.86 13.03 9.41
C HIS A 213 14.12 11.69 9.54
N VAL A 214 12.79 11.69 9.36
CA VAL A 214 11.94 10.51 9.48
C VAL A 214 11.23 10.28 8.15
N ARG A 215 11.43 9.09 7.58
CA ARG A 215 10.78 8.66 6.33
C ARG A 215 9.38 8.15 6.62
N PRO A 216 8.31 8.85 6.19
CA PRO A 216 6.96 8.32 6.33
C PRO A 216 6.73 7.16 5.37
N LEU A 217 6.02 6.12 5.83
CA LEU A 217 5.59 5.00 5.01
C LEU A 217 4.18 4.57 5.42
N SER A 218 3.30 4.28 4.47
CA SER A 218 1.98 3.71 4.77
C SER A 218 1.98 2.18 4.68
N TRP A 219 1.12 1.51 5.45
CA TRP A 219 0.90 0.06 5.28
C TRP A 219 0.43 -0.30 3.86
N ALA A 220 -0.31 0.59 3.20
CA ALA A 220 -0.71 0.42 1.80
C ALA A 220 0.48 0.50 0.85
N ALA A 221 1.38 1.47 1.02
CA ALA A 221 2.59 1.60 0.22
C ALA A 221 3.53 0.40 0.41
N LEU A 222 3.67 -0.10 1.65
CA LEU A 222 4.42 -1.33 1.92
C LEU A 222 3.81 -2.54 1.18
N ALA A 223 2.47 -2.67 1.17
CA ALA A 223 1.80 -3.72 0.39
C ALA A 223 2.10 -3.58 -1.12
N ASP A 224 2.14 -2.36 -1.64
CA ASP A 224 2.46 -2.12 -3.05
C ASP A 224 3.92 -2.45 -3.39
N VAL A 225 4.85 -2.21 -2.47
CA VAL A 225 6.25 -2.66 -2.59
C VAL A 225 6.31 -4.18 -2.69
N ILE A 226 5.63 -4.89 -1.78
CA ILE A 226 5.61 -6.37 -1.77
C ILE A 226 4.99 -6.90 -3.07
N ASP A 227 3.86 -6.35 -3.49
CA ASP A 227 3.18 -6.76 -4.72
C ASP A 227 4.05 -6.53 -5.97
N ASN A 228 4.76 -5.39 -6.02
CA ASN A 228 5.70 -5.09 -7.10
C ASN A 228 6.92 -6.03 -7.08
N HIS A 229 7.43 -6.36 -5.90
CA HIS A 229 8.50 -7.33 -5.72
C HIS A 229 8.09 -8.70 -6.27
N VAL A 230 6.90 -9.20 -5.89
CA VAL A 230 6.37 -10.47 -6.40
C VAL A 230 6.16 -10.44 -7.92
N ARG A 231 5.66 -9.33 -8.48
CA ARG A 231 5.46 -9.20 -9.94
C ARG A 231 6.76 -9.18 -10.74
N ARG A 232 7.83 -8.58 -10.22
CA ARG A 232 9.12 -8.46 -10.93
C ARG A 232 9.89 -9.78 -10.99
N HIS A 233 9.66 -10.69 -10.04
CA HIS A 233 10.32 -11.98 -9.99
C HIS A 233 9.46 -13.06 -10.63
N SER A 234 9.74 -13.36 -11.90
CA SER A 234 9.01 -14.38 -12.66
C SER A 234 8.95 -15.71 -11.90
N GLY A 235 7.73 -16.27 -11.76
CA GLY A 235 7.49 -17.53 -11.05
C GLY A 235 7.40 -17.43 -9.52
N LEU A 236 7.81 -16.32 -8.89
CA LEU A 236 7.77 -16.18 -7.42
C LEU A 236 6.34 -16.31 -6.87
N ALA A 237 5.35 -15.75 -7.57
CA ALA A 237 3.95 -15.82 -7.16
C ALA A 237 3.41 -17.25 -7.00
N GLY A 238 4.01 -18.24 -7.68
CA GLY A 238 3.64 -19.65 -7.58
C GLY A 238 4.42 -20.43 -6.51
N GLN A 239 5.38 -19.80 -5.84
CA GLN A 239 6.21 -20.41 -4.80
C GLN A 239 5.66 -20.09 -3.40
N PRO A 240 5.99 -20.92 -2.37
CA PRO A 240 5.56 -20.66 -0.99
C PRO A 240 5.91 -19.25 -0.50
N ALA A 241 7.11 -18.75 -0.81
CA ALA A 241 7.53 -17.40 -0.43
C ALA A 241 6.65 -16.31 -1.05
N GLY A 242 6.35 -16.39 -2.35
CA GLY A 242 5.48 -15.43 -3.02
C GLY A 242 4.03 -15.48 -2.51
N LEU A 243 3.52 -16.67 -2.16
CA LEU A 243 2.21 -16.80 -1.52
C LEU A 243 2.18 -16.10 -0.15
N LEU A 244 3.18 -16.32 0.71
CA LEU A 244 3.26 -15.68 2.03
C LEU A 244 3.39 -14.15 1.92
N LEU A 245 4.17 -13.66 0.96
CA LEU A 245 4.30 -12.24 0.64
C LEU A 245 2.96 -11.64 0.19
N ASN A 246 2.29 -12.26 -0.79
CA ASN A 246 0.99 -11.81 -1.28
C ASN A 246 -0.06 -11.79 -0.16
N HIS A 247 -0.08 -12.83 0.69
CA HIS A 247 -0.97 -12.88 1.84
C HIS A 247 -0.68 -11.75 2.83
N PHE A 248 0.59 -11.43 3.06
CA PHE A 248 0.96 -10.34 3.98
C PHE A 248 0.58 -8.98 3.39
N ALA A 249 0.86 -8.75 2.11
CA ALA A 249 0.45 -7.55 1.38
C ALA A 249 -1.08 -7.35 1.42
N GLU A 250 -1.85 -8.41 1.15
CA GLU A 250 -3.33 -8.38 1.25
C GLU A 250 -3.80 -8.06 2.67
N HIS A 251 -3.13 -8.59 3.69
CA HIS A 251 -3.44 -8.34 5.09
C HIS A 251 -3.16 -6.89 5.49
N VAL A 252 -1.93 -6.40 5.30
CA VAL A 252 -1.52 -5.06 5.76
C VAL A 252 -2.19 -3.94 4.97
N ARG A 253 -2.57 -4.17 3.71
CA ARG A 253 -3.41 -3.24 2.94
C ARG A 253 -4.76 -2.96 3.62
N GLY A 254 -5.27 -3.92 4.40
CA GLY A 254 -6.47 -3.75 5.21
C GLY A 254 -6.29 -2.82 6.41
N LEU A 255 -5.07 -2.64 6.92
CA LEU A 255 -4.77 -1.83 8.11
C LEU A 255 -4.88 -0.32 7.83
N GLY A 256 -4.62 0.12 6.59
CA GLY A 256 -4.77 1.52 6.16
C GLY A 256 -6.23 1.96 5.96
N ARG A 257 -7.19 1.04 5.97
CA ARG A 257 -8.61 1.37 5.77
C ARG A 257 -9.25 1.72 7.11
N LYS A 258 -9.54 3.00 7.35
CA LYS A 258 -10.44 3.40 8.44
C LYS A 258 -11.73 2.58 8.33
N LYS A 259 -12.05 1.78 9.35
CA LYS A 259 -13.41 1.27 9.49
C LYS A 259 -14.31 2.50 9.58
N GLY A 260 -15.04 2.81 8.51
CA GLY A 260 -16.16 3.73 8.63
C GLY A 260 -16.99 3.25 9.81
N LYS A 261 -17.19 4.10 10.81
CA LYS A 261 -18.08 3.80 11.94
C LYS A 261 -19.38 3.29 11.30
N LYS A 262 -19.71 2.02 11.53
CA LYS A 262 -21.08 1.55 11.27
C LYS A 262 -21.96 2.47 12.14
N ARG A 263 -22.69 3.35 11.47
CA ARG A 263 -23.75 4.15 12.09
C ARG A 263 -24.91 3.23 12.41
#